data_AF-A0A563EZP3-F1
#
_entry.id   AF-A0A563EZP3-F1
#
_cell.length_a   1.000
_cell.length_b   1.000
_cell.length_c   1.000
_cell.angle_alpha   90.00
_cell.angle_beta   90.00
_cell.angle_gamma   90.00
#
_symmetry.space_group_name_H-M   'P 1'
#
loop_
_entity.id
_entity.type
_entity.pdbx_description
1 polymer ?
#
loop_
_entity_poly.entity_id
_entity_poly.type
_entity_poly.pdbx_seq_one_letter_code
_entity_poly.pdbx_strand_id
1 'polypeptide(L)'
;MRPQAPLAAMLALLLTACGSAPAATPKNPVEKFSLDTDVPDARRLWSDDTHMGFVYDEQPIAFRLKLGNTTSARQDKAHVTFKSEYPDGQGDIVVGGEGWQCTGDAFVNTCDSTVQVEPDTAWPALLFTMHHTKKGQNQVTITWGDITKYVSFRYS
;
A
#
# COMPACT_ATOMS: atom_id res chain seq x y z
N MET A 1 54.21 -4.52 -51.25
CA MET A 1 54.05 -5.85 -50.62
C MET A 1 55.18 -6.08 -49.63
N ARG A 2 54.90 -5.98 -48.32
CA ARG A 2 55.78 -6.47 -47.25
C ARG A 2 54.89 -7.05 -46.15
N PRO A 3 55.11 -8.31 -45.74
CA PRO A 3 54.21 -9.06 -44.87
C PRO A 3 54.43 -8.80 -43.37
N GLN A 4 53.39 -9.16 -42.63
CA GLN A 4 53.17 -9.09 -41.18
C GLN A 4 54.09 -10.00 -40.35
N ALA A 5 54.27 -9.62 -39.08
CA ALA A 5 54.93 -10.40 -38.02
C ALA A 5 53.96 -11.40 -37.34
N PRO A 6 54.45 -12.50 -36.73
CA PRO A 6 53.74 -13.25 -35.69
C PRO A 6 54.32 -12.92 -34.29
N LEU A 7 53.54 -12.35 -33.38
CA LEU A 7 52.59 -12.95 -32.40
C LEU A 7 53.23 -13.81 -31.29
N ALA A 8 52.96 -13.37 -30.07
CA ALA A 8 53.64 -13.68 -28.82
C ALA A 8 53.17 -14.99 -28.15
N ALA A 9 54.06 -15.53 -27.33
CA ALA A 9 53.87 -16.75 -26.53
C ALA A 9 52.91 -16.54 -25.33
N MET A 10 52.12 -17.58 -25.12
CA MET A 10 51.14 -17.80 -24.06
C MET A 10 51.73 -17.79 -22.65
N LEU A 11 50.99 -17.21 -21.70
CA LEU A 11 51.08 -17.56 -20.27
C LEU A 11 49.67 -17.71 -19.71
N ALA A 12 49.32 -18.93 -19.29
CA ALA A 12 48.02 -19.29 -18.73
C ALA A 12 47.95 -18.91 -17.25
N LEU A 13 46.87 -18.23 -16.85
CA LEU A 13 46.50 -18.04 -15.44
C LEU A 13 45.15 -18.72 -15.19
N LEU A 14 45.14 -19.70 -14.28
CA LEU A 14 43.95 -20.36 -13.76
C LEU A 14 43.11 -19.37 -12.94
N LEU A 15 41.86 -19.16 -13.33
CA LEU A 15 40.84 -18.57 -12.46
C LEU A 15 39.65 -19.52 -12.39
N THR A 16 39.50 -20.15 -11.23
CA THR A 16 38.33 -20.94 -10.85
C THR A 16 37.11 -20.03 -10.80
N ALA A 17 36.21 -20.19 -11.76
CA ALA A 17 34.87 -19.63 -11.69
C ALA A 17 33.90 -20.71 -11.17
N CYS A 18 33.27 -20.49 -10.02
CA CYS A 18 31.86 -20.85 -9.83
C CYS A 18 31.31 -20.29 -8.52
N GLY A 19 30.23 -19.52 -8.59
CA GLY A 19 29.50 -19.04 -7.42
C GLY A 19 28.87 -17.66 -7.57
N SER A 20 28.54 -17.19 -8.78
CA SER A 20 27.60 -16.07 -8.92
C SER A 20 26.22 -16.56 -8.50
N ALA A 21 25.83 -16.26 -7.26
CA ALA A 21 24.43 -16.28 -6.86
C ALA A 21 23.62 -15.47 -7.89
N PRO A 22 22.45 -15.94 -8.35
CA PRO A 22 21.62 -15.14 -9.23
C PRO A 22 21.32 -13.83 -8.52
N ALA A 23 21.74 -12.72 -9.12
CA ALA A 23 21.38 -11.39 -8.66
C ALA A 23 19.85 -11.34 -8.59
N ALA A 24 19.31 -11.28 -7.37
CA ALA A 24 17.89 -11.06 -7.16
C ALA A 24 17.53 -9.79 -7.95
N THR A 25 16.58 -9.92 -8.87
CA THR A 25 16.04 -8.78 -9.61
C THR A 25 15.65 -7.72 -8.57
N PRO A 26 16.03 -6.44 -8.71
CA PRO A 26 15.58 -5.41 -7.78
C PRO A 26 14.06 -5.34 -7.89
N LYS A 27 13.37 -5.95 -6.92
CA LYS A 27 11.93 -5.82 -6.75
C LYS A 27 11.68 -4.34 -6.48
N ASN A 28 10.75 -3.71 -7.19
CA ASN A 28 10.31 -2.37 -6.82
C ASN A 28 9.95 -2.38 -5.32
N PRO A 29 10.44 -1.41 -4.52
CA PRO A 29 10.15 -1.39 -3.10
C PRO A 29 8.64 -1.44 -2.86
N VAL A 30 8.20 -2.30 -1.94
CA VAL A 30 6.79 -2.31 -1.53
C VAL A 30 6.48 -0.99 -0.83
N GLU A 31 5.40 -0.32 -1.24
CA GLU A 31 4.96 0.88 -0.54
C GLU A 31 4.40 0.50 0.82
N LYS A 32 4.83 1.20 1.87
CA LYS A 32 4.42 0.89 3.24
C LYS A 32 2.91 1.07 3.42
N PHE A 33 2.34 2.15 2.88
CA PHE A 33 0.92 2.46 2.99
C PHE A 33 0.44 3.10 1.69
N SER A 34 -0.62 2.58 1.09
CA SER A 34 -1.35 3.27 0.01
C SER A 34 -2.85 3.11 0.15
N LEU A 35 -3.58 4.15 -0.25
CA LEU A 35 -5.04 4.18 -0.24
C LEU A 35 -5.53 4.70 -1.59
N ASP A 36 -6.02 3.82 -2.43
CA ASP A 36 -6.43 4.14 -3.79
C ASP A 36 -7.89 3.75 -4.05
N THR A 37 -8.45 4.22 -5.15
CA THR A 37 -9.76 3.80 -5.65
C THR A 37 -9.69 3.68 -7.16
N ASP A 38 -10.39 2.68 -7.71
CA ASP A 38 -10.50 2.49 -9.16
C ASP A 38 -11.81 3.10 -9.70
N VAL A 39 -12.55 3.81 -8.85
CA VAL A 39 -13.78 4.50 -9.24
C VAL A 39 -13.44 5.62 -10.21
N PRO A 40 -13.97 5.61 -11.45
CA PRO A 40 -13.60 6.57 -12.49
C PRO A 40 -13.87 8.04 -12.12
N ASP A 41 -14.95 8.29 -11.38
CA ASP A 41 -15.37 9.64 -10.99
C ASP A 41 -14.81 10.07 -9.62
N ALA A 42 -13.93 9.27 -9.03
CA ALA A 42 -13.24 9.60 -7.80
C ALA A 42 -11.87 10.18 -8.12
N ARG A 43 -11.60 11.37 -7.58
CA ARG A 43 -10.33 12.06 -7.79
C ARG A 43 -9.62 12.30 -6.47
N ARG A 44 -8.36 11.88 -6.40
CA ARG A 44 -7.43 12.36 -5.37
C ARG A 44 -7.07 13.81 -5.67
N LEU A 45 -7.42 14.72 -4.77
CA LEU A 45 -7.18 16.16 -4.92
C LEU A 45 -5.79 16.57 -4.46
N TRP A 46 -5.34 15.98 -3.36
CA TRP A 46 -4.07 16.31 -2.73
C TRP A 46 -3.61 15.14 -1.87
N SER A 47 -2.30 15.03 -1.70
CA SER A 47 -1.67 14.08 -0.80
C SER A 47 -0.31 14.57 -0.37
N ASP A 48 -0.05 14.48 0.93
CA ASP A 48 1.27 14.56 1.54
C ASP A 48 1.54 13.30 2.39
N ASP A 49 2.65 13.28 3.10
CA ASP A 49 3.07 12.13 3.91
C ASP A 49 2.11 11.79 5.04
N THR A 50 1.21 12.69 5.45
CA THR A 50 0.29 12.46 6.58
C THR A 50 -1.17 12.59 6.15
N HIS A 51 -1.47 13.36 5.10
CA HIS A 51 -2.83 13.70 4.75
C HIS A 51 -3.16 13.39 3.29
N MET A 52 -4.42 13.06 3.05
CA MET A 52 -4.96 12.79 1.72
C MET A 52 -6.35 13.41 1.57
N GLY A 53 -6.69 13.81 0.35
CA GLY A 53 -8.02 14.32 0.01
C GLY A 53 -8.61 13.64 -1.21
N PHE A 54 -9.86 13.22 -1.10
CA PHE A 54 -10.64 12.64 -2.20
C PHE A 54 -11.95 13.41 -2.40
N VAL A 55 -12.32 13.59 -3.66
CA VAL A 55 -13.66 14.04 -4.06
C VAL A 55 -14.28 13.02 -5.01
N TYR A 56 -15.58 12.82 -4.91
CA TYR A 56 -16.34 11.89 -5.73
C TYR A 56 -17.81 12.30 -5.75
N ASP A 57 -18.53 11.84 -6.78
CA ASP A 57 -19.95 12.15 -7.01
C ASP A 57 -20.85 10.90 -7.00
N GLU A 58 -20.26 9.71 -6.88
CA GLU A 58 -20.99 8.45 -6.76
C GLU A 58 -21.01 7.91 -5.32
N GLN A 59 -22.05 7.14 -4.98
CA GLN A 59 -22.24 6.51 -3.69
C GLN A 59 -22.85 5.10 -3.85
N PRO A 60 -22.41 4.12 -3.05
CA PRO A 60 -21.24 4.17 -2.18
C PRO A 60 -19.92 4.15 -2.97
N ILE A 61 -18.84 4.59 -2.33
CA ILE A 61 -17.50 4.56 -2.93
C ILE A 61 -16.59 3.59 -2.17
N ALA A 62 -15.86 2.76 -2.91
CA ALA A 62 -14.89 1.82 -2.36
C ALA A 62 -13.45 2.32 -2.56
N PHE A 63 -12.65 2.23 -1.51
CA PHE A 63 -11.21 2.43 -1.51
C PHE A 63 -10.51 1.12 -1.12
N ARG A 64 -9.27 0.97 -1.60
CA ARG A 64 -8.39 -0.14 -1.27
C ARG A 64 -7.22 0.39 -0.47
N LEU A 65 -7.18 0.03 0.81
CA LEU A 65 -6.03 0.23 1.66
C LEU A 65 -5.05 -0.94 1.47
N LYS A 66 -3.83 -0.65 1.04
CA LYS A 66 -2.74 -1.61 0.95
C LYS A 66 -1.68 -1.25 1.98
N LEU A 67 -1.23 -2.27 2.71
CA LEU A 67 -0.16 -2.16 3.71
C LEU A 67 0.99 -3.06 3.26
N GLY A 68 2.20 -2.50 3.21
CA GLY A 68 3.41 -3.20 2.81
C GLY A 68 4.29 -3.55 3.99
N ASN A 69 4.73 -4.80 4.08
CA ASN A 69 5.80 -5.19 4.99
C ASN A 69 7.14 -4.72 4.43
N THR A 70 7.56 -3.52 4.82
CA THR A 70 8.87 -2.95 4.47
C THR A 70 9.99 -3.34 5.45
N THR A 71 9.74 -4.30 6.36
CA THR A 71 10.74 -4.78 7.30
C THR A 71 11.52 -5.95 6.72
N SER A 72 12.71 -6.23 7.26
CA SER A 72 13.53 -7.38 6.86
C SER A 72 13.05 -8.72 7.44
N ALA A 73 12.01 -8.71 8.28
CA ALA A 73 11.46 -9.90 8.93
C ALA A 73 10.03 -10.18 8.45
N ARG A 74 9.62 -11.45 8.53
CA ARG A 74 8.21 -11.82 8.39
C ARG A 74 7.41 -11.09 9.48
N GLN A 75 6.35 -10.42 9.08
CA GLN A 75 5.42 -9.78 10.01
C GLN A 75 4.18 -10.64 10.18
N ASP A 76 3.65 -10.61 11.41
CA ASP A 76 2.42 -11.26 11.77
C ASP A 76 1.21 -10.32 11.51
N LYS A 77 0.19 -10.37 12.37
CA LYS A 77 -1.08 -9.71 12.12
C LYS A 77 -0.90 -8.19 12.09
N ALA A 78 -1.22 -7.56 10.95
CA ALA A 78 -1.39 -6.10 10.91
C ALA A 78 -2.66 -5.69 11.67
N HIS A 79 -2.56 -4.64 12.47
CA HIS A 79 -3.68 -4.06 13.24
C HIS A 79 -3.95 -2.64 12.78
N VAL A 80 -5.15 -2.37 12.27
CA VAL A 80 -5.52 -1.09 11.68
C VAL A 80 -6.76 -0.54 12.37
N THR A 81 -6.75 0.74 12.76
CA THR A 81 -7.93 1.43 13.27
C THR A 81 -8.35 2.56 12.33
N PHE A 82 -9.66 2.69 12.13
CA PHE A 82 -10.31 3.74 11.36
C PHE A 82 -11.20 4.52 12.32
N LYS A 83 -11.05 5.83 12.37
CA LYS A 83 -11.87 6.72 13.19
C LYS A 83 -12.44 7.86 12.35
N SER A 84 -13.76 7.94 12.26
CA SER A 84 -14.50 9.04 11.65
C SER A 84 -14.60 10.20 12.63
N GLU A 85 -14.16 11.40 12.25
CA GLU A 85 -14.05 12.54 13.17
C GLU A 85 -14.97 13.72 12.82
N TYR A 86 -15.41 13.85 11.57
CA TYR A 86 -16.21 15.01 11.12
C TYR A 86 -17.27 14.66 10.06
N PRO A 87 -18.32 13.88 10.36
CA PRO A 87 -19.30 13.44 9.37
C PRO A 87 -20.36 14.51 9.09
N ASP A 88 -20.00 15.58 8.35
CA ASP A 88 -20.95 16.64 7.97
C ASP A 88 -22.02 16.17 6.96
N GLY A 89 -21.94 14.92 6.50
CA GLY A 89 -22.88 14.28 5.59
C GLY A 89 -23.67 13.10 6.16
N GLN A 90 -23.59 12.81 7.48
CA GLN A 90 -23.96 11.49 8.04
C GLN A 90 -23.32 10.38 7.20
N GLY A 91 -22.00 10.29 7.35
CA GLY A 91 -21.17 9.34 6.63
C GLY A 91 -20.95 8.07 7.46
N ASP A 92 -21.31 6.91 6.92
CA ASP A 92 -21.02 5.62 7.52
C ASP A 92 -19.83 4.97 6.80
N ILE A 93 -18.97 4.32 7.58
CA ILE A 93 -17.81 3.59 7.08
C ILE A 93 -18.02 2.11 7.33
N VAL A 94 -17.80 1.32 6.29
CA VAL A 94 -17.72 -0.14 6.39
C VAL A 94 -16.32 -0.54 5.97
N VAL A 95 -15.63 -1.31 6.82
CA VAL A 95 -14.31 -1.85 6.52
C VAL A 95 -14.31 -3.37 6.62
N GLY A 96 -13.57 -4.01 5.73
CA GLY A 96 -13.48 -5.46 5.67
C GLY A 96 -12.68 -5.92 4.46
N GLY A 97 -12.67 -7.23 4.24
CA GLY A 97 -11.97 -7.81 3.10
C GLY A 97 -11.49 -9.21 3.41
N GLU A 98 -11.13 -9.94 2.36
CA GLU A 98 -10.50 -11.25 2.53
C GLU A 98 -9.17 -11.11 3.27
N GLY A 99 -8.92 -12.01 4.22
CA GLY A 99 -7.73 -11.95 5.05
C GLY A 99 -7.81 -10.97 6.22
N TRP A 100 -8.96 -10.35 6.48
CA TRP A 100 -9.18 -9.41 7.58
C TRP A 100 -10.36 -9.80 8.46
N GLN A 101 -10.21 -9.60 9.77
CA GLN A 101 -11.31 -9.64 10.74
C GLN A 101 -11.50 -8.22 11.27
N CYS A 102 -12.67 -7.64 11.02
CA CYS A 102 -12.99 -6.29 11.44
C CYS A 102 -14.13 -6.28 12.45
N THR A 103 -14.02 -5.41 13.45
CA THR A 103 -15.03 -5.15 14.48
C THR A 103 -15.17 -3.65 14.70
N GLY A 104 -16.35 -3.17 15.06
CA GLY A 104 -16.56 -1.75 15.31
C GLY A 104 -18.00 -1.33 15.09
N ASP A 105 -18.17 -0.02 14.95
CA ASP A 105 -19.42 0.66 14.60
C ASP A 105 -19.20 1.64 13.43
N ALA A 106 -20.19 2.48 13.15
CA ALA A 106 -20.12 3.44 12.04
C ALA A 106 -18.98 4.48 12.17
N PHE A 107 -18.46 4.73 13.37
CA PHE A 107 -17.48 5.77 13.64
C PHE A 107 -16.09 5.21 13.93
N VAL A 108 -15.98 4.07 14.59
CA VAL A 108 -14.70 3.45 14.92
C VAL A 108 -14.71 2.00 14.48
N ASN A 109 -13.78 1.65 13.61
CA ASN A 109 -13.55 0.26 13.20
C ASN A 109 -12.11 -0.14 13.44
N THR A 110 -11.92 -1.39 13.85
CA THR A 110 -10.63 -2.00 14.07
C THR A 110 -10.56 -3.29 13.28
N CYS A 111 -9.48 -3.48 12.53
CA CYS A 111 -9.27 -4.61 11.66
C CYS A 111 -7.92 -5.28 11.94
N ASP A 112 -7.96 -6.58 12.18
CA ASP A 112 -6.79 -7.44 12.34
C ASP A 112 -6.63 -8.32 11.11
N SER A 113 -5.43 -8.36 10.56
CA SER A 113 -5.11 -9.31 9.51
C SER A 113 -5.07 -10.72 10.08
N THR A 114 -5.51 -11.68 9.27
CA THR A 114 -5.47 -13.12 9.59
C THR A 114 -4.30 -13.82 8.92
N VAL A 115 -3.52 -13.10 8.11
CA VAL A 115 -2.41 -13.65 7.33
C VAL A 115 -1.07 -13.07 7.77
N GLN A 116 -0.03 -13.89 7.63
CA GLN A 116 1.37 -13.46 7.80
C GLN A 116 1.95 -13.06 6.44
N VAL A 117 2.89 -12.13 6.44
CA VAL A 117 3.42 -11.52 5.22
C VAL A 117 4.96 -11.51 5.27
N GLU A 118 5.59 -11.95 4.18
CA GLU A 118 7.06 -11.95 4.04
C GLU A 118 7.61 -10.53 3.93
N PRO A 119 8.93 -10.33 4.15
CA PRO A 119 9.60 -9.11 3.75
C PRO A 119 9.28 -8.69 2.30
N ASP A 120 9.15 -7.39 2.08
CA ASP A 120 8.91 -6.75 0.78
C ASP A 120 7.65 -7.24 0.07
N THR A 121 6.65 -7.72 0.81
CA THR A 121 5.32 -8.08 0.30
C THR A 121 4.23 -7.29 1.03
N ALA A 122 2.97 -7.40 0.60
CA ALA A 122 1.86 -6.66 1.16
C ALA A 122 0.80 -7.60 1.73
N TRP A 123 0.10 -7.14 2.77
CA TRP A 123 -1.13 -7.80 3.21
C TRP A 123 -2.20 -7.71 2.11
N PRO A 124 -3.19 -8.62 2.10
CA PRO A 124 -4.39 -8.48 1.28
C PRO A 124 -4.98 -7.07 1.44
N ALA A 125 -5.48 -6.50 0.34
CA ALA A 125 -6.06 -5.16 0.41
C ALA A 125 -7.27 -5.16 1.33
N LEU A 126 -7.32 -4.20 2.24
CA LEU A 126 -8.47 -3.93 3.08
C LEU A 126 -9.40 -3.00 2.31
N LEU A 127 -10.64 -3.43 2.12
CA LEU A 127 -11.68 -2.65 1.47
C LEU A 127 -12.31 -1.71 2.49
N PHE A 128 -12.28 -0.43 2.14
CA PHE A 128 -12.89 0.65 2.89
C PHE A 128 -14.01 1.24 2.05
N THR A 129 -15.25 1.11 2.48
CA THR A 129 -16.42 1.63 1.78
C THR A 129 -17.01 2.78 2.57
N MET A 130 -17.15 3.92 1.89
CA MET A 130 -17.72 5.13 2.44
C MET A 130 -19.11 5.35 1.86
N HIS A 131 -20.07 5.61 2.75
CA HIS A 131 -21.45 5.93 2.43
C HIS A 131 -21.78 7.31 2.99
N HIS A 132 -22.25 8.24 2.19
CA HIS A 132 -22.77 9.54 2.60
C HIS A 132 -24.27 9.59 2.27
N THR A 133 -25.09 10.01 3.23
CA THR A 133 -26.54 10.17 3.01
C THR A 133 -26.90 11.52 2.38
N LYS A 134 -26.00 12.50 2.48
CA LYS A 134 -26.10 13.81 1.83
C LYS A 134 -24.71 14.33 1.45
N LYS A 135 -24.66 15.28 0.50
CA LYS A 135 -23.43 16.01 0.15
C LYS A 135 -22.79 16.59 1.40
N GLY A 136 -21.47 16.47 1.49
CA GLY A 136 -20.75 16.83 2.71
C GLY A 136 -19.32 16.33 2.71
N GLN A 137 -18.67 16.51 3.85
CA GLN A 137 -17.30 16.05 4.08
C GLN A 137 -17.30 15.05 5.23
N ASN A 138 -16.36 14.11 5.18
CA ASN A 138 -15.96 13.28 6.31
C ASN A 138 -14.44 13.25 6.40
N GLN A 139 -13.89 13.28 7.61
CA GLN A 139 -12.48 12.98 7.83
C GLN A 139 -12.36 11.65 8.56
N VAL A 140 -11.45 10.81 8.07
CA VAL A 140 -11.13 9.53 8.69
C VAL A 140 -9.65 9.49 9.04
N THR A 141 -9.39 9.22 10.31
CA THR A 141 -8.05 8.96 10.82
C THR A 141 -7.79 7.46 10.74
N ILE A 142 -6.77 7.07 9.98
CA ILE A 142 -6.35 5.67 9.80
C ILE A 142 -5.01 5.48 10.52
N THR A 143 -4.96 4.56 11.48
CA THR A 143 -3.75 4.25 12.24
C THR A 143 -3.31 2.80 12.02
N TRP A 144 -2.00 2.60 11.85
CA TRP A 144 -1.38 1.28 11.74
C TRP A 144 0.08 1.34 12.23
N GLY A 145 0.36 0.68 13.36
CA GLY A 145 1.63 0.84 14.06
C GLY A 145 1.90 2.31 14.37
N ASP A 146 3.07 2.81 13.95
CA ASP A 146 3.45 4.23 14.12
C ASP A 146 2.91 5.16 13.01
N ILE A 147 2.19 4.62 12.02
CA ILE A 147 1.61 5.43 10.93
C ILE A 147 0.24 5.95 11.37
N THR A 148 0.05 7.25 11.18
CA THR A 148 -1.26 7.90 11.26
C THR A 148 -1.48 8.67 9.96
N LYS A 149 -2.64 8.47 9.32
CA LYS A 149 -3.05 9.20 8.12
C LYS A 149 -4.40 9.88 8.36
N TYR A 150 -4.52 11.12 7.94
CA TYR A 150 -5.78 11.86 7.97
C TYR A 150 -6.35 11.97 6.56
N VAL A 151 -7.49 11.33 6.30
CA VAL A 151 -8.09 11.26 4.97
C VAL A 151 -9.38 12.04 4.94
N SER A 152 -9.40 13.11 4.14
CA SER A 152 -10.61 13.90 3.90
C SER A 152 -11.34 13.36 2.68
N PHE A 153 -12.61 13.02 2.86
CA PHE A 153 -13.51 12.57 1.80
C PHE A 153 -14.60 13.62 1.61
N ARG A 154 -14.84 14.02 0.36
CA ARG A 154 -15.89 14.97 0.01
C ARG A 154 -16.84 14.38 -1.02
N TYR A 155 -18.10 14.27 -0.65
CA TYR A 155 -19.19 13.92 -1.56
C TYR A 155 -19.83 15.19 -2.13
N SER A 156 -19.82 15.37 -3.45
CA SER A 156 -20.24 16.62 -4.11
C SER A 156 -21.51 16.54 -4.96
#